data_AF-A0A9P6DDN5-F1
#
_entry.id   AF-A0A9P6DDN5-F1
#
_cell.length_a   1.000
_cell.length_b   1.000
_cell.length_c   1.000
_cell.angle_alpha   90.00
_cell.angle_beta   90.00
_cell.angle_gamma   90.00
#
_symmetry.space_group_name_H-M   'P 1'
#
loop_
_entity.id
_entity.type
_entity.pdbx_description
1 polymer ?
#
loop_
_entity_poly.entity_id
_entity_poly.type
_entity_poly.pdbx_seq_one_letter_code
_entity_poly.pdbx_strand_id
1 'polypeptide(L)'
;MNHTSFCTQSPTPLHRQYASLTTTKTMTSFSLPSSWQRQSALFGSTSSPSTSSKRRQITDEALGSSLGYFAFLPQSDPRPPPTPSAPNTDAMPATETAERLDSTRPPETPEGCSESDQQERGTSSHTARLEREQAEATQGEFDWVRSGGILRDARGRRDKVRTEAIRTEIRRRDEEDGIMRTWNAYEERWRRLTRPGTGTDQHMAIRFRDIPWPQGSAADKEPGVGTVEELDVESMQRFFLATLRVRTNKMTRKELVRAAWLRWHPDKLVSVLARVVPEDVGLVQEGVGLVMVCLKALQGGC
;
A
#
# COMPACT_ATOMS: atom_id res chain seq x y z
N MET A 1 -51.70 -22.68 48.41
CA MET A 1 -51.52 -21.50 49.29
C MET A 1 -50.18 -21.66 49.98
N ASN A 2 -49.13 -20.99 49.50
CA ASN A 2 -47.86 -20.82 50.22
C ASN A 2 -47.30 -19.47 49.78
N HIS A 3 -47.44 -18.47 50.65
CA HIS A 3 -46.91 -17.12 50.47
C HIS A 3 -45.48 -17.10 51.02
N THR A 4 -44.49 -16.91 50.16
CA THR A 4 -43.09 -16.69 50.56
C THR A 4 -42.78 -15.21 50.38
N SER A 5 -42.76 -14.48 51.50
CA SER A 5 -42.37 -13.06 51.59
C SER A 5 -40.86 -12.92 51.40
N PHE A 6 -40.44 -12.14 50.40
CA PHE A 6 -39.04 -11.71 50.25
C PHE A 6 -38.85 -10.36 50.94
N CYS A 7 -37.91 -10.32 51.88
CA CYS A 7 -37.53 -9.17 52.68
C CYS A 7 -36.49 -8.34 51.91
N THR A 8 -36.82 -7.09 51.58
CA THR A 8 -35.95 -6.11 50.92
C THR A 8 -34.98 -5.50 51.93
N GLN A 9 -33.68 -5.77 51.79
CA GLN A 9 -32.63 -5.04 52.50
C GLN A 9 -32.05 -3.95 51.58
N SER A 10 -32.17 -2.71 52.02
CA SER A 10 -31.60 -1.52 51.40
C SER A 10 -30.11 -1.36 51.75
N PRO A 11 -29.23 -1.03 50.77
CA PRO A 11 -27.81 -0.82 51.03
C PRO A 11 -27.51 0.58 51.57
N THR A 12 -26.60 0.65 52.54
CA THR A 12 -26.08 1.85 53.19
C THR A 12 -25.06 2.60 52.30
N PRO A 13 -24.99 3.94 52.39
CA PRO A 13 -24.02 4.72 51.63
C PRO A 13 -22.67 4.80 52.37
N LEU A 14 -21.58 4.38 51.72
CA LEU A 14 -20.22 4.59 52.20
C LEU A 14 -19.74 6.00 51.83
N HIS A 15 -19.51 6.80 52.87
CA HIS A 15 -18.94 8.13 52.79
C HIS A 15 -17.44 8.05 52.45
N ARG A 16 -17.08 8.40 51.20
CA ARG A 16 -15.70 8.45 50.72
C ARG A 16 -15.14 9.86 50.92
N GLN A 17 -14.15 10.00 51.79
CA GLN A 17 -13.37 11.22 51.97
C GLN A 17 -12.40 11.39 50.79
N TYR A 18 -12.40 12.56 50.16
CA TYR A 18 -11.39 12.96 49.17
C TYR A 18 -10.33 13.81 49.87
N ALA A 19 -9.10 13.28 49.92
CA ALA A 19 -7.93 14.04 50.30
C ALA A 19 -7.41 14.81 49.06
N SER A 20 -7.39 16.14 49.16
CA SER A 20 -6.85 17.04 48.16
C SER A 20 -5.32 17.07 48.25
N LEU A 21 -4.64 16.58 47.21
CA LEU A 21 -3.19 16.77 47.04
C LEU A 21 -2.94 17.80 45.94
N THR A 22 -2.53 19.00 46.35
CA THR A 22 -2.01 20.05 45.47
C THR A 22 -0.52 19.82 45.24
N THR A 23 -0.14 19.33 44.06
CA THR A 23 1.27 19.26 43.63
C THR A 23 1.52 20.34 42.59
N THR A 24 2.23 21.39 43.00
CA THR A 24 2.84 22.38 42.11
C THR A 24 4.02 21.73 41.39
N LYS A 25 3.94 21.63 40.06
CA LYS A 25 5.00 21.05 39.23
C LYS A 25 5.63 22.15 38.38
N THR A 26 6.89 22.43 38.70
CA THR A 26 7.81 23.34 38.02
C THR A 26 7.94 22.97 36.54
N MET A 27 7.71 23.94 35.66
CA MET A 27 7.89 23.78 34.21
C MET A 27 9.38 23.85 33.87
N THR A 28 9.96 22.70 33.54
CA THR A 28 11.24 22.61 32.85
C THR A 28 10.97 22.54 31.35
N SER A 29 11.36 23.57 30.62
CA SER A 29 11.24 23.64 29.16
C SER A 29 12.15 22.61 28.49
N PHE A 30 11.56 21.60 27.87
CA PHE A 30 12.26 20.64 27.03
C PHE A 30 12.27 21.16 25.60
N SER A 31 13.43 21.61 25.12
CA SER A 31 13.64 21.89 23.69
C SER A 31 13.86 20.57 22.96
N LEU A 32 13.01 20.28 21.98
CA LEU A 32 13.10 19.07 21.15
C LEU A 32 14.12 19.26 20.00
N PRO A 33 14.94 18.24 19.67
CA PRO A 33 15.89 18.29 18.57
C PRO A 33 15.18 18.25 17.20
N SER A 34 15.65 19.11 16.28
CA SER A 34 15.12 19.41 14.95
C SER A 34 15.25 18.29 13.89
N SER A 35 15.59 17.05 14.28
CA SER A 35 15.93 15.98 13.32
C SER A 35 14.80 14.99 12.97
N TRP A 36 13.57 15.20 13.44
CA TRP A 36 12.50 14.19 13.35
C TRP A 36 11.42 14.45 12.29
N GLN A 37 11.63 15.40 11.39
CA GLN A 37 10.63 15.79 10.38
C GLN A 37 10.56 14.86 9.14
N ARG A 38 11.15 13.66 9.20
CA ARG A 38 11.29 12.73 8.06
C ARG A 38 10.91 11.26 8.34
N GLN A 39 9.98 11.00 9.26
CA GLN A 39 9.49 9.63 9.54
C GLN A 39 8.08 9.31 8.99
N SER A 40 7.67 9.97 7.91
CA SER A 40 6.42 9.65 7.21
C SER A 40 6.47 8.33 6.41
N ALA A 41 7.56 7.56 6.51
CA ALA A 41 7.74 6.28 5.84
C ALA A 41 7.82 5.16 6.88
N LEU A 42 6.72 4.93 7.60
CA LEU A 42 6.55 3.75 8.50
C LEU A 42 6.63 2.42 7.74
N PHE A 43 6.43 2.48 6.43
CA PHE A 43 6.80 1.43 5.50
C PHE A 43 7.65 2.13 4.45
N GLY A 44 8.91 1.70 4.30
CA GLY A 44 9.72 2.14 3.19
C GLY A 44 8.92 1.86 1.93
N SER A 45 8.41 2.92 1.29
CA SER A 45 7.97 2.82 -0.09
C SER A 45 9.22 2.38 -0.82
N THR A 46 9.30 1.09 -1.16
CA THR A 46 10.16 0.64 -2.22
C THR A 46 9.64 1.39 -3.44
N SER A 47 10.25 2.54 -3.70
CA SER A 47 10.18 3.19 -4.99
C SER A 47 10.67 2.11 -5.94
N SER A 48 9.72 1.45 -6.61
CA SER A 48 10.05 0.58 -7.72
C SER A 48 10.97 1.40 -8.62
N PRO A 49 12.14 0.86 -9.03
CA PRO A 49 12.95 1.55 -10.01
C PRO A 49 12.04 1.79 -11.21
N SER A 50 11.75 3.07 -11.44
CA SER A 50 11.11 3.55 -12.65
C SER A 50 12.02 3.09 -13.79
N THR A 51 11.74 1.92 -14.36
CA THR A 51 12.23 1.55 -15.66
C THR A 51 11.62 2.57 -16.60
N SER A 52 12.44 3.56 -16.94
CA SER A 52 12.27 4.46 -18.05
C SER A 52 11.96 3.60 -19.28
N SER A 53 10.67 3.36 -19.50
CA SER A 53 10.15 2.79 -20.73
C SER A 53 10.34 3.86 -21.77
N LYS A 54 11.49 3.79 -22.43
CA LYS A 54 11.79 4.46 -23.69
C LYS A 54 10.72 3.97 -24.67
N ARG A 55 9.63 4.72 -24.74
CA ARG A 55 8.52 4.54 -25.67
C ARG A 55 9.08 4.71 -27.08
N ARG A 56 9.58 3.61 -27.65
CA ARG A 56 9.88 3.52 -29.07
C ARG A 56 8.54 3.66 -29.79
N GLN A 57 8.36 4.78 -30.47
CA GLN A 57 7.37 4.89 -31.52
C GLN A 57 7.81 3.90 -32.61
N ILE A 58 7.13 2.76 -32.66
CA ILE A 58 7.21 1.84 -33.79
C ILE A 58 6.26 2.43 -34.82
N THR A 59 6.82 3.04 -35.85
CA THR A 59 6.15 3.35 -37.10
C THR A 59 5.92 2.02 -37.82
N ASP A 60 4.67 1.59 -37.91
CA ASP A 60 4.23 0.53 -38.81
C ASP A 60 4.26 1.06 -40.24
N GLU A 61 5.16 0.54 -41.07
CA GLU A 61 5.10 0.58 -42.52
C GLU A 61 5.86 -0.65 -43.07
N ALA A 62 5.23 -1.32 -44.05
CA ALA A 62 5.72 -2.40 -44.92
C ALA A 62 5.67 -3.87 -44.42
N LEU A 63 4.51 -4.50 -44.70
CA LEU A 63 4.34 -5.63 -45.62
C LEU A 63 5.43 -6.73 -45.67
N GLY A 64 5.05 -7.96 -45.25
CA GLY A 64 5.84 -9.17 -45.52
C GLY A 64 5.31 -10.46 -44.90
N SER A 65 4.24 -11.00 -45.48
CA SER A 65 3.81 -12.41 -45.52
C SER A 65 4.50 -13.46 -44.61
N SER A 66 3.78 -14.01 -43.61
CA SER A 66 3.66 -15.47 -43.41
C SER A 66 2.47 -15.86 -42.50
N LEU A 67 1.39 -16.22 -43.20
CA LEU A 67 0.45 -17.32 -42.92
C LEU A 67 0.51 -18.00 -41.53
N GLY A 68 -0.37 -17.58 -40.62
CA GLY A 68 -0.82 -18.36 -39.47
C GLY A 68 -2.35 -18.30 -39.37
N TYR A 69 -3.03 -19.24 -40.02
CA TYR A 69 -4.50 -19.34 -40.05
C TYR A 69 -5.06 -19.73 -38.66
N PHE A 70 -5.69 -18.79 -37.97
CA PHE A 70 -6.77 -19.10 -37.03
C PHE A 70 -8.06 -18.56 -37.63
N ALA A 71 -8.89 -19.47 -38.13
CA ALA A 71 -10.16 -19.16 -38.79
C ALA A 71 -11.23 -18.80 -37.75
N PHE A 72 -11.64 -17.53 -37.74
CA PHE A 72 -12.96 -17.12 -37.26
C PHE A 72 -13.71 -16.51 -38.44
N LEU A 73 -14.92 -17.02 -38.70
CA LEU A 73 -15.84 -16.52 -39.73
C LEU A 73 -16.30 -15.10 -39.39
N PRO A 74 -16.15 -14.10 -40.27
CA PRO A 74 -16.82 -12.81 -40.10
C PRO A 74 -18.20 -12.85 -40.74
N GLN A 75 -19.22 -12.48 -39.96
CA GLN A 75 -20.50 -12.01 -40.51
C GLN A 75 -20.28 -10.66 -41.19
N SER A 76 -20.81 -10.56 -42.40
CA SER A 76 -20.83 -9.37 -43.26
C SER A 76 -21.76 -8.28 -42.73
N ASP A 77 -21.36 -7.00 -42.88
CA ASP A 77 -22.14 -5.85 -43.41
C ASP A 77 -21.45 -4.49 -43.06
N PRO A 78 -21.86 -3.32 -43.61
CA PRO A 78 -21.26 -2.77 -44.83
C PRO A 78 -20.68 -1.34 -44.68
N ARG A 79 -19.64 -1.08 -45.48
CA ARG A 79 -19.31 0.18 -46.20
C ARG A 79 -19.71 1.55 -45.60
N PRO A 80 -18.72 2.39 -45.24
CA PRO A 80 -18.87 3.85 -45.26
C PRO A 80 -18.33 4.51 -46.55
N PRO A 81 -18.84 5.70 -46.94
CA PRO A 81 -18.52 6.42 -48.18
C PRO A 81 -17.21 7.25 -48.09
N PRO A 82 -16.68 7.73 -49.24
CA PRO A 82 -15.38 8.38 -49.31
C PRO A 82 -15.47 9.89 -49.07
N THR A 83 -14.43 10.47 -48.48
CA THR A 83 -14.19 11.92 -48.51
C THR A 83 -12.69 12.25 -48.63
N PRO A 84 -12.36 13.43 -49.16
CA PRO A 84 -11.22 13.60 -50.07
C PRO A 84 -10.07 14.45 -49.51
N SER A 85 -8.92 14.28 -50.15
CA SER A 85 -7.90 15.28 -50.49
C SER A 85 -7.13 16.03 -49.39
N ALA A 86 -5.80 16.01 -49.59
CA ALA A 86 -4.72 16.71 -48.91
C ALA A 86 -4.83 18.26 -48.94
N PRO A 87 -3.89 18.96 -48.28
CA PRO A 87 -2.76 19.47 -49.07
C PRO A 87 -1.39 19.40 -48.38
N ASN A 88 -0.37 19.41 -49.25
CA ASN A 88 1.07 19.51 -49.00
C ASN A 88 1.47 20.68 -48.09
N THR A 89 2.58 20.51 -47.34
CA THR A 89 3.52 21.62 -47.10
C THR A 89 4.93 21.07 -46.88
N ASP A 90 5.85 21.57 -47.72
CA ASP A 90 7.29 21.45 -47.69
C ASP A 90 7.93 21.86 -46.35
N ALA A 91 9.08 21.26 -46.01
CA ALA A 91 10.32 21.99 -45.73
C ALA A 91 11.43 21.05 -45.20
N MET A 92 12.47 20.88 -46.02
CA MET A 92 13.82 20.49 -45.58
C MET A 92 14.42 21.60 -44.69
N PRO A 93 15.45 21.29 -43.90
CA PRO A 93 16.75 21.79 -44.34
C PRO A 93 17.86 20.73 -44.26
N ALA A 94 18.66 20.73 -45.33
CA ALA A 94 20.01 20.22 -45.36
C ALA A 94 20.91 21.09 -44.47
N THR A 95 21.82 20.44 -43.75
CA THR A 95 23.08 21.07 -43.37
C THR A 95 24.22 20.11 -43.66
N GLU A 96 24.94 20.48 -44.70
CA GLU A 96 26.28 20.08 -45.11
C GLU A 96 27.26 20.14 -43.93
N THR A 97 28.06 19.10 -43.72
CA THR A 97 29.43 18.92 -44.24
C THR A 97 30.45 19.81 -43.52
N ALA A 98 31.25 19.21 -42.63
CA ALA A 98 32.61 19.68 -42.32
C ALA A 98 33.44 18.51 -41.78
N GLU A 99 34.21 17.96 -42.71
CA GLU A 99 35.53 17.37 -42.57
C GLU A 99 36.20 17.47 -41.19
N ARG A 100 36.59 16.31 -40.66
CA ARG A 100 37.82 16.21 -39.87
C ARG A 100 38.47 14.85 -40.07
N LEU A 101 39.18 14.76 -41.19
CA LEU A 101 40.38 13.93 -41.29
C LEU A 101 41.33 14.44 -40.21
N ASP A 102 41.61 13.64 -39.18
CA ASP A 102 42.97 13.19 -38.91
C ASP A 102 43.02 12.27 -37.68
N SER A 103 44.07 11.46 -37.62
CA SER A 103 44.49 10.61 -36.49
C SER A 103 43.93 9.18 -36.45
N THR A 104 44.36 8.41 -37.44
CA THR A 104 44.65 6.98 -37.35
C THR A 104 45.63 6.72 -36.19
N ARG A 105 45.12 6.65 -34.95
CA ARG A 105 45.80 5.91 -33.87
C ARG A 105 45.25 4.48 -33.91
N PRO A 106 46.08 3.44 -34.18
CA PRO A 106 45.62 2.08 -34.09
C PRO A 106 45.02 1.88 -32.69
N PRO A 107 43.78 1.38 -32.55
CA PRO A 107 43.27 1.04 -31.24
C PRO A 107 44.24 0.02 -30.67
N GLU A 108 44.95 0.42 -29.62
CA GLU A 108 45.71 -0.51 -28.78
C GLU A 108 44.70 -1.59 -28.41
N THR A 109 44.87 -2.77 -29.01
CA THR A 109 44.09 -3.96 -28.71
C THR A 109 44.20 -4.14 -27.20
N PRO A 110 43.09 -4.09 -26.43
CA PRO A 110 43.13 -4.49 -25.04
C PRO A 110 43.40 -6.00 -25.02
N GLU A 111 44.69 -6.36 -25.10
CA GLU A 111 45.21 -7.70 -24.88
C GLU A 111 44.99 -8.03 -23.41
N GLY A 112 43.79 -8.49 -23.10
CA GLY A 112 43.42 -8.82 -21.73
C GLY A 112 41.94 -8.91 -21.46
N CYS A 113 41.12 -9.29 -22.44
CA CYS A 113 39.82 -9.90 -22.12
C CYS A 113 40.07 -11.40 -22.03
N SER A 114 40.43 -11.85 -20.84
CA SER A 114 40.76 -13.24 -20.51
C SER A 114 39.63 -14.18 -20.94
N GLU A 115 39.97 -15.31 -21.56
CA GLU A 115 38.99 -16.35 -21.98
C GLU A 115 38.08 -16.81 -20.82
N SER A 116 38.55 -16.67 -19.56
CA SER A 116 37.76 -16.87 -18.35
C SER A 116 36.49 -16.01 -18.29
N ASP A 117 36.58 -14.75 -18.71
CA ASP A 117 35.49 -13.78 -18.60
C ASP A 117 34.39 -14.08 -19.63
N GLN A 118 34.76 -14.67 -20.76
CA GLN A 118 33.81 -15.11 -21.78
C GLN A 118 33.07 -16.37 -21.32
N GLN A 119 33.75 -17.28 -20.63
CA GLN A 119 33.15 -18.51 -20.11
C GLN A 119 32.16 -18.22 -18.96
N GLU A 120 32.47 -17.31 -18.05
CA GLU A 120 31.58 -16.90 -16.95
C GLU A 120 30.33 -16.12 -17.43
N ARG A 121 30.46 -15.33 -18.50
CA ARG A 121 29.30 -14.67 -19.12
C ARG A 121 28.35 -15.68 -19.77
N GLY A 122 28.87 -16.75 -20.35
CA GLY A 122 28.06 -17.82 -20.94
C GLY A 122 27.26 -18.59 -19.89
N THR A 123 27.92 -18.98 -18.78
CA THR A 123 27.27 -19.74 -17.71
C THR A 123 26.24 -18.89 -16.95
N SER A 124 26.57 -17.63 -16.62
CA SER A 124 25.63 -16.73 -15.94
C SER A 124 24.38 -16.40 -16.78
N SER A 125 24.52 -16.27 -18.10
CA SER A 125 23.37 -16.06 -18.98
C SER A 125 22.46 -17.30 -19.04
N HIS A 126 23.04 -18.49 -19.07
CA HIS A 126 22.29 -19.74 -19.07
C HIS A 126 21.54 -19.97 -17.76
N THR A 127 22.19 -19.75 -16.61
CA THR A 127 21.54 -19.90 -15.30
C THR A 127 20.39 -18.90 -15.13
N ALA A 128 20.59 -17.63 -15.50
CA ALA A 128 19.54 -16.62 -15.43
C ALA A 128 18.33 -16.96 -16.31
N ARG A 129 18.54 -17.62 -17.46
CA ARG A 129 17.44 -18.10 -18.31
C ARG A 129 16.65 -19.22 -17.64
N LEU A 130 17.35 -20.22 -17.09
CA LEU A 130 16.71 -21.34 -16.37
C LEU A 130 15.94 -20.85 -15.14
N GLU A 131 16.48 -19.90 -14.38
CA GLU A 131 15.80 -19.29 -13.24
C GLU A 131 14.52 -18.58 -13.66
N ARG A 132 14.53 -17.87 -14.80
CA ARG A 132 13.32 -17.23 -15.34
C ARG A 132 12.27 -18.26 -15.75
N GLU A 133 12.66 -19.29 -16.50
CA GLU A 133 11.76 -20.37 -16.93
C GLU A 133 11.14 -21.09 -15.71
N GLN A 134 11.94 -21.34 -14.66
CA GLN A 134 11.44 -21.92 -13.41
C GLN A 134 10.49 -20.97 -12.66
N ALA A 135 10.79 -19.68 -12.60
CA ALA A 135 9.92 -18.69 -11.99
C ALA A 135 8.58 -18.57 -12.72
N GLU A 136 8.58 -18.59 -14.05
CA GLU A 136 7.37 -18.59 -14.88
C GLU A 136 6.56 -19.89 -14.69
N ALA A 137 7.22 -21.05 -14.63
CA ALA A 137 6.57 -22.32 -14.37
C ALA A 137 5.90 -22.35 -12.99
N THR A 138 6.61 -21.90 -11.94
CA THR A 138 6.04 -21.82 -10.59
C THR A 138 4.87 -20.83 -10.53
N GLN A 139 4.99 -19.67 -11.18
CA GLN A 139 3.90 -18.70 -11.27
C GLN A 139 2.66 -19.29 -11.98
N GLY A 140 2.86 -20.00 -13.08
CA GLY A 140 1.78 -20.68 -13.80
C GLY A 140 1.07 -21.74 -12.95
N GLU A 141 1.80 -22.45 -12.09
CA GLU A 141 1.20 -23.38 -11.12
C GLU A 141 0.33 -22.64 -10.08
N PHE A 142 0.81 -21.51 -9.56
CA PHE A 142 0.03 -20.67 -8.65
C PHE A 142 -1.27 -20.18 -9.32
N ASP A 143 -1.18 -19.64 -10.53
CA ASP A 143 -2.33 -19.08 -11.26
C ASP A 143 -3.34 -20.17 -11.66
N TRP A 144 -2.84 -21.35 -12.04
CA TRP A 144 -3.67 -22.52 -12.31
C TRP A 144 -4.45 -22.95 -11.06
N VAL A 145 -3.79 -23.07 -9.90
CA VAL A 145 -4.46 -23.45 -8.64
C VAL A 145 -5.41 -22.36 -8.16
N ARG A 146 -5.07 -21.08 -8.35
CA ARG A 146 -5.93 -19.92 -8.04
C ARG A 146 -7.24 -19.96 -8.83
N SER A 147 -7.18 -20.41 -10.08
CA SER A 147 -8.35 -20.59 -10.95
C SER A 147 -9.18 -21.85 -10.64
N GLY A 148 -8.82 -22.61 -9.59
CA GLY A 148 -9.50 -23.83 -9.18
C GLY A 148 -8.89 -25.12 -9.74
N GLY A 149 -7.76 -25.03 -10.44
CA GLY A 149 -7.04 -26.17 -10.98
C GLY A 149 -6.50 -27.14 -9.92
N ILE A 150 -6.19 -28.36 -10.38
CA ILE A 150 -5.51 -29.39 -9.57
C ILE A 150 -4.21 -29.75 -10.30
N LEU A 151 -3.09 -29.74 -9.58
CA LEU A 151 -1.79 -30.12 -10.14
C LEU A 151 -1.68 -31.62 -10.36
N ARG A 152 -0.83 -32.01 -11.30
CA ARG A 152 -0.52 -33.41 -11.60
C ARG A 152 0.94 -33.71 -11.30
N ASP A 153 1.19 -34.91 -10.78
CA ASP A 153 2.54 -35.43 -10.58
C ASP A 153 3.16 -35.84 -11.93
N ALA A 154 4.45 -36.19 -11.94
CA ALA A 154 5.14 -36.66 -13.14
C ALA A 154 4.52 -37.94 -13.75
N ARG A 155 3.65 -38.65 -13.01
CA ARG A 155 2.91 -39.83 -13.47
C ARG A 155 1.50 -39.47 -13.96
N GLY A 156 1.16 -38.19 -14.04
CA GLY A 156 -0.14 -37.69 -14.47
C GLY A 156 -1.27 -37.82 -13.45
N ARG A 157 -0.98 -38.27 -12.21
CA ARG A 157 -1.96 -38.41 -11.13
C ARG A 157 -2.18 -37.07 -10.44
N ARG A 158 -3.38 -36.87 -9.88
CA ARG A 158 -3.71 -35.62 -9.16
C ARG A 158 -2.90 -35.51 -7.87
N ASP A 159 -2.07 -34.48 -7.76
CA ASP A 159 -1.28 -34.19 -6.57
C ASP A 159 -2.05 -33.26 -5.63
N LYS A 160 -2.83 -33.89 -4.73
CA LYS A 160 -3.65 -33.17 -3.74
C LYS A 160 -2.79 -32.44 -2.71
N VAL A 161 -1.64 -33.02 -2.33
CA VAL A 161 -0.78 -32.49 -1.27
C VAL A 161 -0.13 -31.19 -1.74
N ARG A 162 0.46 -31.20 -2.95
CA ARG A 162 1.06 -30.00 -3.55
C ARG A 162 0.02 -28.93 -3.84
N THR A 163 -1.15 -29.32 -4.36
CA THR A 163 -2.25 -28.38 -4.62
C THR A 163 -2.71 -27.69 -3.33
N GLU A 164 -2.87 -28.43 -2.22
CA GLU A 164 -3.30 -27.86 -0.94
C GLU A 164 -2.24 -26.95 -0.32
N ALA A 165 -0.95 -27.30 -0.45
CA ALA A 165 0.15 -26.43 -0.03
C ALA A 165 0.12 -25.09 -0.79
N ILE A 166 -0.12 -25.12 -2.11
CA ILE A 166 -0.25 -23.90 -2.91
C ILE A 166 -1.50 -23.10 -2.53
N ARG A 167 -2.64 -23.76 -2.28
CA ARG A 167 -3.88 -23.08 -1.85
C ARG A 167 -3.71 -22.36 -0.51
N THR A 168 -3.06 -23.01 0.45
CA THR A 168 -2.80 -22.40 1.76
C THR A 168 -1.86 -21.20 1.64
N GLU A 169 -0.84 -21.28 0.79
CA GLU A 169 0.04 -20.14 0.49
C GLU A 169 -0.70 -19.01 -0.24
N ILE A 170 -1.55 -19.31 -1.24
CA ILE A 170 -2.39 -18.32 -1.93
C ILE A 170 -3.30 -17.60 -0.93
N ARG A 171 -4.02 -18.36 -0.09
CA ARG A 171 -4.92 -17.79 0.92
C ARG A 171 -4.17 -16.84 1.86
N ARG A 172 -2.98 -17.25 2.30
CA ARG A 172 -2.14 -16.42 3.16
C ARG A 172 -1.66 -15.15 2.46
N ARG A 173 -1.24 -15.22 1.18
CA ARG A 173 -0.86 -14.03 0.40
C ARG A 173 -2.04 -13.09 0.19
N ASP A 174 -3.22 -13.62 -0.13
CA ASP A 174 -4.43 -12.81 -0.31
C ASP A 174 -4.84 -12.09 0.99
N GLU A 175 -4.67 -12.74 2.15
CA GLU A 175 -4.85 -12.12 3.47
C GLU A 175 -3.82 -11.01 3.72
N GLU A 176 -2.54 -11.26 3.47
CA GLU A 176 -1.45 -10.27 3.60
C GLU A 176 -1.69 -9.05 2.68
N ASP A 177 -2.07 -9.30 1.43
CA ASP A 177 -2.41 -8.26 0.44
C ASP A 177 -3.66 -7.48 0.86
N GLY A 178 -4.67 -8.14 1.43
CA GLY A 178 -5.85 -7.50 2.02
C GLY A 178 -5.50 -6.52 3.13
N ILE A 179 -4.61 -6.93 4.04
CA ILE A 179 -4.10 -6.10 5.14
C ILE A 179 -3.34 -4.89 4.58
N MET A 180 -2.43 -5.12 3.61
CA MET A 180 -1.65 -4.03 3.00
C MET A 180 -2.52 -3.05 2.22
N ARG A 181 -3.52 -3.52 1.47
CA ARG A 181 -4.50 -2.66 0.78
C ARG A 181 -5.25 -1.77 1.78
N THR A 182 -5.76 -2.36 2.86
CA THR A 182 -6.45 -1.65 3.94
C THR A 182 -5.60 -0.56 4.55
N TRP A 183 -4.35 -0.92 4.91
CA TRP A 183 -3.40 0.00 5.52
C TRP A 183 -3.02 1.14 4.58
N ASN A 184 -2.73 0.84 3.32
CA ASN A 184 -2.40 1.84 2.31
C ASN A 184 -3.55 2.82 2.07
N ALA A 185 -4.79 2.33 2.04
CA ALA A 185 -5.98 3.18 1.92
C ALA A 185 -6.14 4.12 3.13
N TYR A 186 -5.89 3.61 4.35
CA TYR A 186 -5.86 4.42 5.57
C TYR A 186 -4.77 5.51 5.50
N GLU A 187 -3.54 5.14 5.12
CA GLU A 187 -2.42 6.08 5.03
C GLU A 187 -2.65 7.17 3.98
N GLU A 188 -3.25 6.81 2.84
CA GLU A 188 -3.60 7.79 1.81
C GLU A 188 -4.65 8.78 2.31
N ARG A 189 -5.73 8.32 2.96
CA ARG A 189 -6.73 9.20 3.57
C ARG A 189 -6.12 10.10 4.64
N TRP A 190 -5.23 9.57 5.48
CA TRP A 190 -4.56 10.37 6.49
C TRP A 190 -3.64 11.41 5.89
N ARG A 191 -2.89 11.06 4.84
CA ARG A 191 -2.01 12.00 4.15
C ARG A 191 -2.80 13.15 3.53
N ARG A 192 -3.98 12.87 2.95
CA ARG A 192 -4.91 13.90 2.48
C ARG A 192 -5.38 14.78 3.62
N LEU A 193 -5.79 14.17 4.75
CA LEU A 193 -6.21 14.89 5.95
C LEU A 193 -5.10 15.83 6.46
N THR A 194 -3.88 15.35 6.65
CA THR A 194 -2.79 16.16 7.24
C THR A 194 -2.12 17.13 6.26
N ARG A 195 -2.48 17.09 4.97
CA ARG A 195 -1.92 18.03 4.00
C ARG A 195 -2.30 19.45 4.42
N PRO A 196 -1.33 20.37 4.58
CA PRO A 196 -1.64 21.78 4.78
C PRO A 196 -2.48 22.27 3.61
N GLY A 197 -3.62 22.90 3.88
CA GLY A 197 -4.47 23.45 2.83
C GLY A 197 -3.68 24.49 2.03
N THR A 198 -3.56 24.29 0.72
CA THR A 198 -3.18 25.37 -0.19
C THR A 198 -4.30 26.42 -0.16
N GLY A 199 -3.97 27.72 -0.14
CA GLY A 199 -4.84 28.82 0.32
C GLY A 199 -6.31 28.89 -0.16
N THR A 200 -6.69 28.15 -1.20
CA THR A 200 -8.08 27.98 -1.65
C THR A 200 -8.89 26.92 -0.88
N ASP A 201 -8.23 25.93 -0.27
CA ASP A 201 -8.84 24.83 0.49
C ASP A 201 -8.97 25.10 1.99
N GLN A 202 -8.64 26.32 2.46
CA GLN A 202 -8.79 26.71 3.87
C GLN A 202 -10.24 26.64 4.35
N HIS A 203 -11.20 26.62 3.42
CA HIS A 203 -12.63 26.48 3.70
C HIS A 203 -13.13 25.03 3.68
N MET A 204 -12.26 24.03 3.43
CA MET A 204 -12.70 22.64 3.44
C MET A 204 -12.89 22.18 4.89
N ALA A 205 -14.11 22.35 5.39
CA ALA A 205 -14.47 22.02 6.75
C ALA A 205 -14.46 20.50 6.93
N ILE A 206 -13.57 20.01 7.77
CA ILE A 206 -13.39 18.58 8.06
C ILE A 206 -14.49 18.14 9.02
N ARG A 207 -15.20 17.07 8.70
CA ARG A 207 -16.17 16.45 9.59
C ARG A 207 -15.57 15.23 10.30
N PHE A 208 -16.23 14.77 11.35
CA PHE A 208 -15.84 13.58 12.11
C PHE A 208 -15.63 12.35 11.21
N ARG A 209 -16.54 12.13 10.25
CA ARG A 209 -16.49 11.02 9.29
C ARG A 209 -15.33 11.06 8.29
N ASP A 210 -14.74 12.25 8.07
CA ASP A 210 -13.64 12.43 7.12
C ASP A 210 -12.30 12.00 7.72
N ILE A 211 -12.24 11.88 9.06
CA ILE A 211 -11.07 11.36 9.77
C ILE A 211 -10.99 9.86 9.52
N PRO A 212 -9.86 9.33 9.00
CA PRO A 212 -9.72 7.91 8.77
C PRO A 212 -9.42 7.24 10.11
N TRP A 213 -10.46 6.92 10.86
CA TRP A 213 -10.34 6.16 12.11
C TRP A 213 -9.68 4.80 11.84
N PRO A 214 -8.85 4.29 12.77
CA PRO A 214 -8.06 3.07 12.57
C PRO A 214 -8.93 1.82 12.75
N GLN A 215 -10.01 1.72 12.00
CA GLN A 215 -10.86 0.52 11.96
C GLN A 215 -10.50 -0.28 10.70
N GLY A 216 -10.56 -1.61 10.80
CA GLY A 216 -10.34 -2.50 9.65
C GLY A 216 -11.19 -2.10 8.45
N SER A 217 -10.74 -2.35 7.22
CA SER A 217 -11.54 -2.03 6.04
C SER A 217 -12.82 -2.86 6.09
N ALA A 218 -13.91 -2.25 6.49
CA ALA A 218 -15.19 -2.56 5.89
C ALA A 218 -15.09 -2.02 4.46
N ALA A 219 -14.34 -2.71 3.59
CA ALA A 219 -14.24 -2.36 2.16
C ALA A 219 -15.63 -2.34 1.48
N ASP A 220 -16.67 -2.79 2.20
CA ASP A 220 -18.05 -2.85 1.78
C ASP A 220 -18.98 -1.86 2.54
N LYS A 221 -18.46 -1.01 3.44
CA LYS A 221 -19.27 0.04 4.10
C LYS A 221 -18.79 1.45 3.74
N GLU A 222 -19.40 2.01 2.70
CA GLU A 222 -19.58 3.46 2.54
C GLU A 222 -20.54 4.00 3.62
N PRO A 223 -20.48 5.29 4.06
CA PRO A 223 -19.38 6.24 4.06
C PRO A 223 -19.03 6.68 5.50
N GLY A 224 -17.89 6.21 6.03
CA GLY A 224 -17.29 6.72 7.27
C GLY A 224 -18.03 6.40 8.56
N VAL A 225 -17.32 6.47 9.67
CA VAL A 225 -17.89 6.37 11.02
C VAL A 225 -18.63 7.67 11.29
N GLY A 226 -19.95 7.60 11.46
CA GLY A 226 -20.80 8.77 11.63
C GLY A 226 -20.78 9.30 13.06
N THR A 227 -20.59 8.42 14.05
CA THR A 227 -20.67 8.75 15.47
C THR A 227 -19.57 8.05 16.29
N VAL A 228 -19.37 8.48 17.52
CA VAL A 228 -18.30 7.95 18.37
C VAL A 228 -18.60 6.53 18.84
N GLU A 229 -19.87 6.15 18.99
CA GLU A 229 -20.30 4.83 19.45
C GLU A 229 -19.99 3.72 18.44
N GLU A 230 -19.86 4.07 17.16
CA GLU A 230 -19.42 3.16 16.10
C GLU A 230 -17.90 2.86 16.20
N LEU A 231 -17.15 3.60 17.03
CA LEU A 231 -15.74 3.35 17.29
C LEU A 231 -15.50 2.19 18.25
N ASP A 232 -15.48 0.98 17.70
CA ASP A 232 -15.13 -0.23 18.43
C ASP A 232 -13.61 -0.34 18.71
N VAL A 233 -13.27 -0.53 19.98
CA VAL A 233 -11.90 -0.71 20.48
C VAL A 233 -11.28 -2.00 19.95
N GLU A 234 -12.04 -3.09 19.86
CA GLU A 234 -11.52 -4.37 19.38
C GLU A 234 -11.11 -4.29 17.91
N SER A 235 -11.94 -3.64 17.10
CA SER A 235 -11.66 -3.34 15.69
C SER A 235 -10.40 -2.49 15.52
N MET A 236 -10.18 -1.49 16.40
CA MET A 236 -8.95 -0.70 16.39
C MET A 236 -7.71 -1.51 16.76
N GLN A 237 -7.80 -2.36 17.79
CA GLN A 237 -6.70 -3.26 18.15
C GLN A 237 -6.35 -4.21 17.00
N ARG A 238 -7.38 -4.81 16.39
CA ARG A 238 -7.23 -5.70 15.24
C ARG A 238 -6.57 -4.97 14.07
N PHE A 239 -6.95 -3.73 13.79
CA PHE A 239 -6.34 -2.92 12.74
C PHE A 239 -4.85 -2.67 12.98
N PHE A 240 -4.47 -2.17 14.17
CA PHE A 240 -3.05 -1.90 14.48
C PHE A 240 -2.20 -3.17 14.47
N LEU A 241 -2.72 -4.29 14.98
CA LEU A 241 -1.98 -5.55 15.04
C LEU A 241 -1.98 -6.32 13.72
N ALA A 242 -2.90 -6.01 12.78
CA ALA A 242 -3.00 -6.71 11.51
C ALA A 242 -1.69 -6.64 10.71
N THR A 243 -1.01 -5.49 10.70
CA THR A 243 0.23 -5.34 9.93
C THR A 243 1.36 -6.23 10.44
N LEU A 244 1.32 -6.70 11.69
CA LEU A 244 2.32 -7.65 12.22
C LEU A 244 2.19 -9.06 11.61
N ARG A 245 1.05 -9.36 10.96
CA ARG A 245 0.83 -10.64 10.28
C ARG A 245 1.50 -10.70 8.90
N VAL A 246 1.88 -9.55 8.34
CA VAL A 246 2.53 -9.45 7.04
C VAL A 246 4.00 -9.83 7.17
N ARG A 247 4.47 -10.83 6.41
CA ARG A 247 5.85 -11.35 6.52
C ARG A 247 6.94 -10.32 6.24
N THR A 248 6.62 -9.32 5.43
CA THR A 248 7.55 -8.23 5.06
C THR A 248 7.68 -7.18 6.16
N ASN A 249 6.83 -7.20 7.19
CA ASN A 249 6.89 -6.24 8.27
C ASN A 249 8.05 -6.56 9.23
N LYS A 250 8.95 -5.59 9.39
CA LYS A 250 10.11 -5.68 10.28
C LYS A 250 9.89 -5.01 11.64
N MET A 251 8.76 -4.33 11.82
CA MET A 251 8.47 -3.61 13.06
C MET A 251 8.02 -4.55 14.16
N THR A 252 8.54 -4.31 15.36
CA THR A 252 8.04 -4.95 16.56
C THR A 252 6.69 -4.34 16.98
N ARG A 253 5.91 -5.09 17.75
CA ARG A 253 4.66 -4.59 18.36
C ARG A 253 4.86 -3.28 19.12
N LYS A 254 5.97 -3.18 19.87
CA LYS A 254 6.30 -1.98 20.66
C LYS A 254 6.55 -0.76 19.78
N GLU A 255 7.28 -0.92 18.67
CA GLU A 255 7.56 0.16 17.72
C GLU A 255 6.28 0.62 17.03
N LEU A 256 5.44 -0.32 16.61
CA LEU A 256 4.15 -0.01 15.98
C LEU A 256 3.25 0.80 16.92
N VAL A 257 3.07 0.34 18.16
CA VAL A 257 2.24 1.04 19.15
C VAL A 257 2.82 2.43 19.44
N ARG A 258 4.14 2.56 19.58
CA ARG A 258 4.79 3.87 19.78
C ARG A 258 4.55 4.82 18.61
N ALA A 259 4.67 4.32 17.37
CA ALA A 259 4.43 5.11 16.17
C ALA A 259 2.98 5.57 16.06
N ALA A 260 2.02 4.67 16.33
CA ALA A 260 0.60 4.99 16.37
C ALA A 260 0.28 6.03 17.47
N TRP A 261 0.89 5.88 18.66
CA TRP A 261 0.71 6.82 19.77
C TRP A 261 1.17 8.24 19.41
N LEU A 262 2.35 8.37 18.80
CA LEU A 262 2.89 9.67 18.39
C LEU A 262 2.02 10.33 17.31
N ARG A 263 1.42 9.51 16.43
CA ARG A 263 0.54 9.99 15.36
C ARG A 263 -0.81 10.49 15.88
N TRP A 264 -1.41 9.78 16.82
CA TRP A 264 -2.71 10.11 17.40
C TRP A 264 -2.62 11.02 18.63
N HIS A 265 -1.43 11.52 18.96
CA HIS A 265 -1.25 12.44 20.07
C HIS A 265 -2.02 13.77 19.83
N PRO A 266 -2.75 14.30 20.82
CA PRO A 266 -3.58 15.49 20.65
C PRO A 266 -2.79 16.71 20.14
N ASP A 267 -1.54 16.87 20.58
CA ASP A 267 -0.63 17.93 20.09
C ASP A 267 -0.42 17.91 18.56
N LYS A 268 -0.36 16.72 17.95
CA LYS A 268 -0.18 16.60 16.49
C LYS A 268 -1.47 16.83 15.72
N LEU A 269 -2.62 16.72 16.39
CA LEU A 269 -3.93 16.90 15.80
C LEU A 269 -4.47 18.32 15.89
N VAL A 270 -3.75 19.25 16.56
CA VAL A 270 -4.16 20.66 16.66
C VAL A 270 -4.43 21.29 15.30
N SER A 271 -3.58 21.02 14.29
CA SER A 271 -3.77 21.53 12.93
C SER A 271 -4.96 20.91 12.21
N VAL A 272 -5.32 19.67 12.55
CA VAL A 272 -6.52 19.01 12.02
C VAL A 272 -7.75 19.60 12.68
N LEU A 273 -7.77 19.68 14.02
CA LEU A 273 -8.87 20.21 14.82
C LEU A 273 -9.21 21.67 14.46
N ALA A 274 -8.22 22.49 14.12
CA ALA A 274 -8.45 23.87 13.67
C ALA A 274 -9.28 23.99 12.39
N ARG A 275 -9.38 22.91 11.60
CA ARG A 275 -10.18 22.83 10.37
C ARG A 275 -11.45 21.99 10.53
N VAL A 276 -11.67 21.42 11.72
CA VAL A 276 -12.87 20.62 11.99
C VAL A 276 -14.06 21.55 12.19
N VAL A 277 -15.19 21.17 11.61
CA VAL A 277 -16.50 21.80 11.81
C VAL A 277 -16.79 21.91 13.31
N PRO A 278 -17.17 23.09 13.86
CA PRO A 278 -17.26 23.29 15.30
C PRO A 278 -18.20 22.31 16.01
N GLU A 279 -19.26 21.87 15.33
CA GLU A 279 -20.20 20.84 15.80
C GLU A 279 -19.53 19.48 16.05
N ASP A 280 -18.50 19.13 15.27
CA ASP A 280 -17.83 17.83 15.33
C ASP A 280 -16.57 17.84 16.21
N VAL A 281 -16.10 19.00 16.67
CA VAL A 281 -14.85 19.10 17.45
C VAL A 281 -14.88 18.22 18.70
N GLY A 282 -16.01 18.20 19.41
CA GLY A 282 -16.20 17.35 20.59
C GLY A 282 -16.10 15.86 20.25
N LEU A 283 -16.79 15.43 19.19
CA LEU A 283 -16.77 14.04 18.71
C LEU A 283 -15.36 13.61 18.31
N VAL A 284 -14.62 14.47 17.61
CA VAL A 284 -13.24 14.18 17.21
C VAL A 284 -12.33 14.04 18.43
N GLN A 285 -12.44 14.92 19.41
CA GLN A 285 -11.64 14.83 20.65
C GLN A 285 -11.94 13.54 21.41
N GLU A 286 -13.21 13.16 21.50
CA GLU A 286 -13.64 11.90 22.14
C GLU A 286 -13.10 10.68 21.39
N GLY A 287 -13.26 10.65 20.06
CA GLY A 287 -12.73 9.57 19.22
C GLY A 287 -11.20 9.44 19.33
N VAL A 288 -10.47 10.55 19.37
CA VAL A 288 -9.02 10.54 19.64
C VAL A 288 -8.72 9.96 21.03
N GLY A 289 -9.52 10.32 22.03
CA GLY A 289 -9.45 9.75 23.37
C GLY A 289 -9.61 8.22 23.35
N LEU A 290 -10.57 7.70 22.61
CA LEU A 290 -10.78 6.25 22.45
C LEU A 290 -9.58 5.56 21.79
N VAL A 291 -9.03 6.15 20.72
CA VAL A 291 -7.82 5.62 20.09
C VAL A 291 -6.66 5.56 21.08
N MET A 292 -6.47 6.60 21.90
CA MET A 292 -5.40 6.64 22.91
C MET A 292 -5.60 5.62 24.03
N VAL A 293 -6.85 5.40 24.48
CA VAL A 293 -7.19 4.33 25.43
C VAL A 293 -6.87 2.95 24.83
N CYS A 294 -7.25 2.73 23.57
CA CYS A 294 -6.93 1.50 22.84
C CYS A 294 -5.42 1.26 22.76
N LEU A 295 -4.63 2.27 22.39
CA LEU A 295 -3.17 2.17 22.31
C LEU A 295 -2.52 1.91 23.68
N LYS A 296 -3.10 2.45 24.76
CA LYS A 296 -2.63 2.21 26.13
C LYS A 296 -2.86 0.76 26.56
N ALA A 297 -4.02 0.19 26.22
CA ALA A 297 -4.29 -1.23 26.43
C ALA A 297 -3.29 -2.11 25.67
N LEU A 298 -2.97 -1.76 24.42
CA LEU A 298 -1.98 -2.50 23.62
C LEU A 298 -0.56 -2.43 24.18
N GLN A 299 -0.19 -1.33 24.87
CA GLN A 299 1.11 -1.15 25.51
C GLN A 299 1.26 -1.96 26.81
N GLY A 300 0.19 -2.10 27.59
CA GLY A 300 0.20 -2.79 28.89
C GLY A 300 0.04 -4.31 28.83
N GLY A 301 -0.45 -4.86 27.71
CA GLY A 301 -0.65 -6.31 27.52
C GLY A 301 0.59 -7.07 27.03
N CYS A 302 1.77 -6.74 27.56
CA CYS A 302 3.04 -7.45 27.31
C CYS A 302 3.52 -8.14 28.58
#